data_AF-A0A239QXI9-F1
#
_entry.id   AF-A0A239QXI9-F1
#
_cell.length_a   1.000
_cell.length_b   1.000
_cell.length_c   1.000
_cell.angle_alpha   90.00
_cell.angle_beta   90.00
_cell.angle_gamma   90.00
#
_symmetry.space_group_name_H-M   'P 1'
#
loop_
_entity.id
_entity.type
_entity.pdbx_description
1 polymer ?
#
loop_
_entity_poly.entity_id
_entity_poly.type
_entity_poly.pdbx_seq_one_letter_code
_entity_poly.pdbx_strand_id
1 'polypeptide(L)'
;MKRIVYLFVALLMMATADAQTLTERQKGLAACACLMAQGDMNRLEPTVRMALNKGVTINELKEAFSQLYAYTGFPRSLNALGVLSKVLENGRSSESHPSLLEDGRVVTDEGKANKQPEWQEGKPWKRPAEWDDAKKAYELGVKNQTQLSGKPFNYEFCPQDDYYLKSHLFGDIFAGDQLSAADREIVTVAALSGLDGVAPQLAAHKQGAVNMGNLKQQVDELCTWLCNEGYTLNTKWPKGEPNPYGKYFIGQSYLADVGGGVMNVTFEPCCRNNWHIHHKQVQVLICVAGRGWYQEWGKAPVEMTPGTVIAVPAEVKHWHGAQKDSWFQHLTYHKDVQEGAGNEWCEPVDDATYNASSYRHHHD
;
A
#
# COMPACT_ATOMS: atom_id res chain seq x y z
N MET A 1 30.80 -18.87 -58.54
CA MET A 1 31.50 -18.31 -57.35
C MET A 1 30.70 -17.10 -56.88
N LYS A 2 29.77 -17.27 -55.93
CA LYS A 2 29.94 -17.07 -54.47
C LYS A 2 30.19 -15.60 -54.06
N ARG A 3 29.31 -15.09 -53.18
CA ARG A 3 29.36 -13.84 -52.37
C ARG A 3 28.84 -12.63 -53.15
N ILE A 4 27.88 -11.81 -52.70
CA ILE A 4 27.59 -11.31 -51.34
C ILE A 4 26.07 -11.10 -51.24
N VAL A 5 25.41 -11.91 -50.42
CA VAL A 5 24.18 -11.54 -49.69
C VAL A 5 24.68 -10.97 -48.38
N TYR A 6 24.05 -9.90 -47.86
CA TYR A 6 23.92 -9.52 -46.43
C TYR A 6 23.87 -7.99 -46.25
N LEU A 7 23.04 -7.61 -45.28
CA LEU A 7 22.80 -6.27 -44.70
C LEU A 7 21.98 -5.28 -45.52
N PHE A 8 20.65 -5.33 -45.36
CA PHE A 8 19.86 -4.14 -45.01
C PHE A 8 18.49 -4.57 -44.43
N VAL A 9 18.48 -5.36 -43.36
CA VAL A 9 17.30 -5.56 -42.51
C VAL A 9 17.79 -5.75 -41.07
N ALA A 10 17.97 -4.65 -40.34
CA ALA A 10 18.02 -4.62 -38.88
C ALA A 10 18.17 -3.18 -38.41
N LEU A 11 17.07 -2.45 -38.25
CA LEU A 11 16.95 -1.43 -37.20
C LEU A 11 15.47 -1.08 -37.01
N LEU A 12 14.69 -2.02 -36.49
CA LEU A 12 13.39 -1.71 -35.91
C LEU A 12 13.10 -2.62 -34.71
N MET A 13 13.99 -2.56 -33.72
CA MET A 13 13.68 -3.02 -32.37
C MET A 13 14.47 -2.16 -31.40
N MET A 14 13.74 -1.31 -30.67
CA MET A 14 13.89 -1.01 -29.24
C MET A 14 13.26 0.35 -28.94
N ALA A 15 11.95 0.30 -28.70
CA ALA A 15 11.26 1.25 -27.83
C ALA A 15 9.94 0.60 -27.37
N THR A 16 10.02 -0.50 -26.62
CA THR A 16 8.94 -0.83 -25.70
C THR A 16 9.28 -0.14 -24.39
N ALA A 17 8.87 1.13 -24.26
CA ALA A 17 8.68 1.70 -22.94
C ALA A 17 7.67 0.81 -22.22
N ASP A 18 7.99 0.36 -21.01
CA ASP A 18 7.03 -0.27 -20.09
C ASP A 18 5.86 0.71 -19.92
N ALA A 19 4.78 0.48 -20.68
CA ALA A 19 3.56 1.21 -20.49
C ALA A 19 2.96 0.69 -19.18
N GLN A 20 3.00 1.49 -18.11
CA GLN A 20 2.28 1.19 -16.88
C GLN A 20 0.83 0.86 -17.23
N THR A 21 0.39 -0.34 -16.83
CA THR A 21 -0.95 -0.84 -17.17
C THR A 21 -1.98 -0.46 -16.12
N LEU A 22 -1.54 -0.06 -14.92
CA LEU A 22 -2.41 0.47 -13.87
C LEU A 22 -2.68 1.96 -14.05
N THR A 23 -3.96 2.30 -14.12
CA THR A 23 -4.40 3.69 -14.11
C THR A 23 -4.24 4.32 -12.72
N GLU A 24 -4.09 5.64 -12.65
CA GLU A 24 -4.05 6.36 -11.37
C GLU A 24 -5.33 6.17 -10.54
N ARG A 25 -6.49 6.04 -11.21
CA ARG A 25 -7.76 5.67 -10.58
C ARG A 25 -7.67 4.28 -9.92
N GLN A 26 -7.16 3.28 -10.63
CA GLN A 26 -7.00 1.93 -10.07
C GLN A 26 -6.01 1.88 -8.91
N LYS A 27 -4.90 2.61 -8.99
CA LYS A 27 -3.95 2.77 -7.88
C LYS A 27 -4.62 3.38 -6.64
N GLY A 28 -5.45 4.41 -6.83
CA GLY A 28 -6.25 5.02 -5.77
C GLY A 28 -7.23 4.03 -5.10
N LEU A 29 -7.98 3.27 -5.90
CA LEU A 29 -8.88 2.21 -5.40
C LEU A 29 -8.11 1.15 -4.62
N ALA A 30 -7.01 0.65 -5.18
CA ALA A 30 -6.20 -0.41 -4.60
C ALA A 30 -5.57 -0.01 -3.26
N ALA A 31 -5.01 1.20 -3.16
CA ALA A 31 -4.45 1.69 -1.91
C ALA A 31 -5.50 1.77 -0.80
N CYS A 32 -6.68 2.34 -1.10
CA CYS A 32 -7.79 2.40 -0.16
C CYS A 32 -8.26 1.00 0.27
N ALA A 33 -8.39 0.07 -0.67
CA ALA A 33 -8.78 -1.31 -0.42
C ALA A 33 -7.78 -2.03 0.53
N CYS A 34 -6.48 -1.89 0.27
CA CYS A 34 -5.42 -2.49 1.07
C CYS A 34 -5.42 -1.94 2.51
N LEU A 35 -5.47 -0.63 2.68
CA LEU A 35 -5.47 0.01 4.01
C LEU A 35 -6.74 -0.27 4.81
N MET A 36 -7.90 -0.26 4.14
CA MET A 36 -9.15 -0.71 4.76
C MET A 36 -9.02 -2.15 5.25
N ALA A 37 -8.50 -3.05 4.40
CA ALA A 37 -8.37 -4.45 4.74
C ALA A 37 -7.48 -4.65 5.96
N GLN A 38 -6.43 -3.85 6.12
CA GLN A 38 -5.55 -3.86 7.30
C GLN A 38 -6.19 -3.23 8.55
N GLY A 39 -7.23 -2.41 8.40
CA GLY A 39 -7.79 -1.60 9.47
C GLY A 39 -6.99 -0.33 9.77
N ASP A 40 -6.11 0.11 8.86
CA ASP A 40 -5.26 1.29 9.02
C ASP A 40 -6.00 2.57 8.61
N MET A 41 -6.92 3.00 9.48
CA MET A 41 -7.76 4.17 9.22
C MET A 41 -6.96 5.48 9.17
N ASN A 42 -5.83 5.53 9.88
CA ASN A 42 -4.94 6.70 9.92
C ASN A 42 -4.30 6.98 8.55
N ARG A 43 -3.83 5.93 7.87
CA ARG A 43 -3.33 6.08 6.48
C ARG A 43 -4.47 6.12 5.47
N LEU A 44 -5.63 5.53 5.77
CA LEU A 44 -6.77 5.53 4.86
C LEU A 44 -7.32 6.95 4.63
N GLU A 45 -7.46 7.79 5.66
CA GLU A 45 -8.02 9.14 5.52
C GLU A 45 -7.32 10.02 4.45
N PRO A 46 -5.98 10.24 4.50
CA PRO A 46 -5.28 10.97 3.45
C PRO A 46 -5.28 10.22 2.10
N THR A 47 -5.32 8.89 2.11
CA THR A 47 -5.36 8.07 0.89
C THR A 47 -6.70 8.20 0.16
N VAL A 48 -7.83 8.32 0.87
CA VAL A 48 -9.14 8.59 0.27
C VAL A 48 -9.14 9.92 -0.48
N ARG A 49 -8.57 10.97 0.10
CA ARG A 49 -8.43 12.28 -0.58
C ARG A 49 -7.59 12.17 -1.85
N MET A 50 -6.46 11.45 -1.78
CA MET A 50 -5.62 11.17 -2.94
C MET A 50 -6.40 10.39 -4.00
N ALA A 51 -7.14 9.35 -3.64
CA ALA A 51 -7.93 8.55 -4.56
C ALA A 51 -8.98 9.40 -5.30
N LEU A 52 -9.73 10.25 -4.57
CA LEU A 52 -10.70 11.17 -5.16
C LEU A 52 -10.03 12.17 -6.13
N ASN A 53 -8.86 12.71 -5.77
CA ASN A 53 -8.07 13.58 -6.64
C ASN A 53 -7.54 12.87 -7.89
N LYS A 54 -7.33 11.55 -7.83
CA LYS A 54 -6.89 10.70 -8.95
C LYS A 54 -8.07 10.16 -9.79
N GLY A 55 -9.27 10.66 -9.56
CA GLY A 55 -10.45 10.34 -10.36
C GLY A 55 -11.20 9.08 -9.92
N VAL A 56 -10.92 8.55 -8.73
CA VAL A 56 -11.84 7.59 -8.10
C VAL A 56 -13.08 8.35 -7.67
N THR A 57 -14.25 7.83 -7.98
CA THR A 57 -15.51 8.48 -7.60
C THR A 57 -15.93 8.09 -6.18
N ILE A 58 -16.77 8.91 -5.57
CA ILE A 58 -17.30 8.66 -4.23
C ILE A 58 -18.05 7.32 -4.19
N ASN A 59 -18.89 7.04 -5.19
CA ASN A 59 -19.68 5.80 -5.21
C ASN A 59 -18.84 4.56 -5.49
N GLU A 60 -17.71 4.66 -6.19
CA GLU A 60 -16.76 3.56 -6.33
C GLU A 60 -16.09 3.22 -4.99
N LEU A 61 -15.74 4.22 -4.17
CA LEU A 61 -15.21 3.97 -2.82
C LEU A 61 -16.27 3.37 -1.89
N LYS A 62 -17.53 3.85 -1.96
CA LYS A 62 -18.65 3.24 -1.20
C LYS A 62 -18.81 1.76 -1.56
N GLU A 63 -18.79 1.43 -2.86
CA GLU A 63 -18.90 0.06 -3.36
C GLU A 63 -17.71 -0.79 -2.92
N ALA A 64 -16.49 -0.30 -3.09
CA ALA A 64 -15.27 -1.02 -2.67
C ALA A 64 -15.28 -1.32 -1.18
N PHE A 65 -15.60 -0.32 -0.34
CA PHE A 65 -15.65 -0.51 1.11
C PHE A 65 -16.80 -1.41 1.55
N SER A 66 -17.96 -1.33 0.89
CA SER A 66 -19.07 -2.26 1.12
C SER A 66 -18.63 -3.69 0.77
N GLN A 67 -18.20 -3.96 -0.46
CA GLN A 67 -17.79 -5.30 -0.89
C GLN A 67 -16.78 -5.96 0.05
N LEU A 68 -15.78 -5.21 0.51
CA LEU A 68 -14.68 -5.75 1.29
C LEU A 68 -15.09 -6.24 2.68
N TYR A 69 -16.31 -5.97 3.19
CA TYR A 69 -16.75 -6.59 4.44
C TYR A 69 -16.77 -8.12 4.34
N ALA A 70 -17.05 -8.70 3.16
CA ALA A 70 -17.09 -10.15 2.99
C ALA A 70 -15.70 -10.78 3.12
N TYR A 71 -14.64 -9.99 2.93
CA TYR A 71 -13.24 -10.42 3.05
C TYR A 71 -12.63 -10.05 4.40
N THR A 72 -13.10 -8.98 5.04
CA THR A 72 -12.41 -8.33 6.17
C THR A 72 -13.29 -8.11 7.41
N GLY A 73 -14.59 -8.40 7.32
CA GLY A 73 -15.59 -8.20 8.36
C GLY A 73 -16.22 -6.81 8.36
N PHE A 74 -17.46 -6.72 8.86
CA PHE A 74 -18.21 -5.47 9.00
C PHE A 74 -17.45 -4.34 9.72
N PRO A 75 -16.74 -4.57 10.84
CA PRO A 75 -16.09 -3.47 11.55
C PRO A 75 -15.12 -2.65 10.69
N ARG A 76 -14.30 -3.31 9.86
CA ARG A 76 -13.33 -2.62 8.99
C ARG A 76 -14.03 -1.84 7.87
N SER A 77 -15.09 -2.41 7.30
CA SER A 77 -15.92 -1.77 6.27
C SER A 77 -16.63 -0.52 6.79
N LEU A 78 -17.31 -0.63 7.94
CA LEU A 78 -18.02 0.49 8.56
C LEU A 78 -17.06 1.61 8.96
N ASN A 79 -15.88 1.27 9.50
CA ASN A 79 -14.86 2.26 9.83
C ASN A 79 -14.36 3.01 8.58
N ALA A 80 -14.10 2.30 7.48
CA ALA A 80 -13.67 2.92 6.22
C ALA A 80 -14.74 3.83 5.61
N LEU A 81 -16.02 3.41 5.65
CA LEU A 81 -17.15 4.24 5.24
C LEU A 81 -17.28 5.49 6.13
N GLY A 82 -17.03 5.37 7.44
CA GLY A 82 -16.96 6.51 8.36
C GLY A 82 -15.84 7.48 8.01
N VAL A 83 -14.66 6.98 7.66
CA VAL A 83 -13.53 7.79 7.15
C VAL A 83 -13.94 8.54 5.88
N LEU A 84 -14.58 7.86 4.92
CA LEU A 84 -15.07 8.50 3.71
C LEU A 84 -16.07 9.62 4.03
N SER A 85 -17.07 9.36 4.89
CA SER A 85 -18.05 10.38 5.31
C SER A 85 -17.36 11.62 5.87
N LYS A 86 -16.43 11.42 6.81
CA LYS A 86 -15.64 12.49 7.43
C LYS A 86 -14.82 13.28 6.40
N VAL A 87 -14.18 12.60 5.44
CA VAL A 87 -13.40 13.26 4.38
C VAL A 87 -14.31 14.16 3.52
N LEU A 88 -15.51 13.69 3.18
CA LEU A 88 -16.48 14.44 2.40
C LEU A 88 -17.08 15.62 3.18
N GLU A 89 -17.40 15.43 4.45
CA GLU A 89 -17.89 16.49 5.35
C GLU A 89 -16.82 17.60 5.51
N ASN A 90 -15.59 17.23 5.85
CA ASN A 90 -14.48 18.17 5.98
C ASN A 90 -14.09 18.82 4.64
N GLY A 91 -14.31 18.11 3.54
CA GLY A 91 -14.14 18.65 2.19
C GLY A 91 -15.19 19.69 1.83
N ARG A 92 -16.42 19.54 2.35
CA ARG A 92 -17.55 20.46 2.17
C ARG A 92 -17.51 21.65 3.14
N SER A 93 -16.99 21.46 4.36
CA SER A 93 -16.99 22.44 5.44
C SER A 93 -15.91 23.53 5.35
N SER A 94 -15.24 23.70 4.20
CA SER A 94 -14.41 24.88 3.96
C SER A 94 -15.24 26.11 3.55
N GLU A 95 -16.57 26.06 3.67
CA GLU A 95 -17.38 27.26 3.78
C GLU A 95 -16.97 27.98 5.07
N SER A 96 -16.38 29.16 4.91
CA SER A 96 -15.92 30.02 5.99
C SER A 96 -17.00 30.19 7.05
N HIS A 97 -16.81 29.61 8.24
CA HIS A 97 -17.48 30.14 9.42
C HIS A 97 -16.91 31.56 9.64
N PRO A 98 -17.75 32.61 9.73
CA PRO A 98 -17.25 33.94 10.03
C PRO A 98 -16.61 33.90 11.42
N SER A 99 -15.32 34.19 11.53
CA SER A 99 -14.72 34.50 12.82
C SER A 99 -15.25 35.85 13.27
N LEU A 100 -15.94 35.88 14.41
CA LEU A 100 -16.32 37.12 15.08
C LEU A 100 -15.08 37.69 15.77
N LEU A 101 -14.76 38.96 15.52
CA LEU A 101 -13.85 39.70 16.38
C LEU A 101 -14.51 39.91 17.75
N GLU A 102 -13.73 40.11 18.81
CA GLU A 102 -14.25 40.36 20.17
C GLU A 102 -15.21 41.58 20.25
N ASP A 103 -15.18 42.46 19.24
CA ASP A 103 -16.06 43.63 19.12
C ASP A 103 -17.31 43.41 18.25
N GLY A 104 -17.57 42.17 17.81
CA GLY A 104 -18.76 41.79 17.05
C GLY A 104 -18.72 42.10 15.55
N ARG A 105 -17.59 42.57 15.01
CA ARG A 105 -17.42 42.76 13.57
C ARG A 105 -17.07 41.44 12.86
N VAL A 106 -17.73 41.22 11.72
CA VAL A 106 -17.48 40.08 10.83
C VAL A 106 -16.27 40.38 9.95
N VAL A 107 -15.26 39.53 9.99
CA VAL A 107 -14.16 39.55 9.00
C VAL A 107 -14.57 38.66 7.84
N THR A 108 -14.81 39.26 6.67
CA THR A 108 -14.84 38.52 5.41
C THR A 108 -13.42 38.51 4.85
N ASP A 109 -12.76 37.37 4.91
CA ASP A 109 -11.48 37.17 4.22
C ASP A 109 -11.75 37.08 2.71
N GLU A 110 -11.98 38.23 2.08
CA GLU A 110 -12.09 38.38 0.62
C GLU A 110 -10.71 38.23 -0.01
N GLY A 111 -10.14 37.04 0.01
CA GLY A 111 -8.81 36.86 -0.59
C GLY A 111 -8.05 35.60 -0.25
N LYS A 112 -8.68 34.42 -0.38
CA LYS A 112 -8.10 33.10 -0.75
C LYS A 112 -9.07 31.98 -0.34
N ALA A 113 -10.28 31.99 -0.90
CA ALA A 113 -11.06 30.75 -0.93
C ALA A 113 -10.31 29.77 -1.85
N ASN A 114 -9.54 28.84 -1.26
CA ASN A 114 -9.10 27.65 -1.99
C ASN A 114 -10.38 26.98 -2.51
N LYS A 115 -10.68 27.11 -3.80
CA LYS A 115 -11.79 26.40 -4.42
C LYS A 115 -11.62 24.91 -4.10
N GLN A 116 -12.61 24.34 -3.42
CA GLN A 116 -12.64 22.92 -3.12
C GLN A 116 -12.46 22.13 -4.42
N PRO A 117 -11.66 21.05 -4.44
CA PRO A 117 -11.68 20.15 -5.58
C PRO A 117 -13.09 19.53 -5.66
N GLU A 118 -13.78 19.75 -6.78
CA GLU A 118 -15.07 19.10 -7.06
C GLU A 118 -14.85 17.61 -7.30
N TRP A 119 -14.81 16.82 -6.22
CA TRP A 119 -14.75 15.36 -6.32
C TRP A 119 -16.03 14.81 -6.96
N GLN A 120 -15.85 13.87 -7.89
CA GLN A 120 -16.96 13.31 -8.64
C GLN A 120 -17.73 12.29 -7.79
N GLU A 121 -19.05 12.47 -7.68
CA GLU A 121 -19.92 11.49 -7.00
C GLU A 121 -19.89 10.13 -7.73
N GLY A 122 -19.78 10.17 -9.06
CA GLY A 122 -19.81 9.00 -9.94
C GLY A 122 -21.22 8.66 -10.41
N LYS A 123 -21.38 7.45 -10.93
CA LYS A 123 -22.68 6.94 -11.39
C LYS A 123 -23.67 6.88 -10.23
N PRO A 124 -24.96 7.25 -10.41
CA PRO A 124 -25.97 7.10 -9.37
C PRO A 124 -26.07 5.63 -8.93
N TRP A 125 -26.10 5.39 -7.62
CA TRP A 125 -26.32 4.06 -7.08
C TRP A 125 -27.73 3.57 -7.45
N LYS A 126 -27.81 2.32 -7.89
CA LYS A 126 -29.06 1.63 -8.18
C LYS A 126 -29.08 0.33 -7.39
N ARG A 127 -30.19 0.08 -6.71
CA ARG A 127 -30.43 -1.20 -6.05
C ARG A 127 -30.52 -2.31 -7.11
N PRO A 128 -29.69 -3.37 -7.04
CA PRO A 128 -29.82 -4.50 -7.95
C PRO A 128 -31.20 -5.18 -7.80
N ALA A 129 -31.81 -5.55 -8.93
CA ALA A 129 -33.14 -6.18 -8.94
C ALA A 129 -33.10 -7.63 -8.43
N GLU A 130 -31.94 -8.26 -8.52
CA GLU A 130 -31.67 -9.62 -8.04
C GLU A 130 -31.83 -9.73 -6.51
N TRP A 131 -31.66 -8.63 -5.79
CA TRP A 131 -31.84 -8.60 -4.34
C TRP A 131 -33.29 -8.81 -3.89
N ASP A 132 -34.25 -8.64 -4.80
CA ASP A 132 -35.66 -8.88 -4.52
C ASP A 132 -36.05 -10.36 -4.66
N ASP A 133 -35.12 -11.22 -5.13
CA ASP A 133 -35.34 -12.64 -5.38
C ASP A 133 -34.09 -13.47 -5.07
N ALA A 134 -34.10 -14.15 -3.92
CA ALA A 134 -32.97 -14.98 -3.47
C ALA A 134 -32.55 -16.06 -4.48
N LYS A 135 -33.48 -16.58 -5.30
CA LYS A 135 -33.15 -17.57 -6.32
C LYS A 135 -32.37 -16.93 -7.46
N LYS A 136 -32.76 -15.73 -7.92
CA LYS A 136 -32.02 -14.99 -8.94
C LYS A 136 -30.65 -14.57 -8.45
N ALA A 137 -30.53 -14.10 -7.20
CA ALA A 137 -29.24 -13.81 -6.59
C ALA A 137 -28.33 -15.06 -6.59
N TYR A 138 -28.85 -16.22 -6.18
CA TYR A 138 -28.09 -17.47 -6.22
C TYR A 138 -27.66 -17.86 -7.64
N GLU A 139 -28.54 -17.77 -8.64
CA GLU A 139 -28.22 -18.07 -10.04
C GLU A 139 -27.15 -17.13 -10.62
N LEU A 140 -27.27 -15.82 -10.33
CA LEU A 140 -26.24 -14.83 -10.69
C LEU A 140 -24.91 -15.15 -9.99
N GLY A 141 -24.97 -15.53 -8.72
CA GLY A 141 -23.82 -15.93 -7.94
C GLY A 141 -23.06 -17.12 -8.50
N VAL A 142 -23.79 -18.16 -8.91
CA VAL A 142 -23.19 -19.32 -9.59
C VAL A 142 -22.48 -18.89 -10.87
N LYS A 143 -23.10 -18.01 -11.67
CA LYS A 143 -22.51 -17.49 -12.91
C LYS A 143 -21.23 -16.69 -12.63
N ASN A 144 -21.29 -15.73 -11.71
CA ASN A 144 -20.17 -14.87 -11.35
C ASN A 144 -19.01 -15.66 -10.76
N GLN A 145 -19.28 -16.58 -9.82
CA GLN A 145 -18.28 -17.45 -9.22
C GLN A 145 -17.61 -18.36 -10.26
N THR A 146 -18.40 -18.92 -11.18
CA THR A 146 -17.89 -19.81 -12.24
C THR A 146 -16.97 -19.05 -13.19
N GLN A 147 -17.36 -17.83 -13.59
CA GLN A 147 -16.53 -16.98 -14.44
C GLN A 147 -15.22 -16.62 -13.74
N LEU A 148 -15.29 -16.12 -12.51
CA LEU A 148 -14.12 -15.72 -11.73
C LEU A 148 -13.19 -16.91 -11.49
N SER A 149 -13.72 -18.07 -11.10
CA SER A 149 -12.91 -19.26 -10.83
C SER A 149 -12.41 -19.96 -12.10
N GLY A 150 -12.96 -19.62 -13.27
CA GLY A 150 -12.71 -20.30 -14.56
C GLY A 150 -13.34 -21.70 -14.66
N LYS A 151 -14.06 -22.15 -13.63
CA LYS A 151 -14.74 -23.43 -13.55
C LYS A 151 -15.83 -23.39 -12.47
N PRO A 152 -16.84 -24.27 -12.53
CA PRO A 152 -17.81 -24.40 -11.45
C PRO A 152 -17.13 -24.71 -10.11
N PHE A 153 -17.65 -24.11 -9.04
CA PHE A 153 -17.19 -24.32 -7.67
C PHE A 153 -18.32 -24.92 -6.83
N ASN A 154 -17.96 -25.86 -5.96
CA ASN A 154 -18.86 -26.53 -5.03
C ASN A 154 -18.11 -26.82 -3.74
N TYR A 155 -18.68 -26.42 -2.60
CA TYR A 155 -18.12 -26.68 -1.27
C TYR A 155 -19.05 -27.58 -0.44
N GLU A 156 -19.15 -28.84 -0.84
CA GLU A 156 -20.04 -29.83 -0.23
C GLU A 156 -19.76 -30.08 1.26
N PHE A 157 -18.52 -29.85 1.70
CA PHE A 157 -18.14 -29.97 3.10
C PHE A 157 -18.92 -29.01 4.00
N CYS A 158 -19.23 -27.80 3.52
CA CYS A 158 -20.07 -26.83 4.22
C CYS A 158 -21.10 -26.22 3.24
N PRO A 159 -22.26 -26.88 3.04
CA PRO A 159 -23.28 -26.41 2.11
C PRO A 159 -23.83 -25.01 2.44
N GLN A 160 -23.78 -24.63 3.72
CA GLN A 160 -24.18 -23.31 4.17
C GLN A 160 -23.24 -22.22 3.64
N ASP A 161 -21.92 -22.43 3.74
CA ASP A 161 -20.93 -21.50 3.18
C ASP A 161 -20.95 -21.51 1.66
N ASP A 162 -21.15 -22.67 1.03
CA ASP A 162 -21.33 -22.76 -0.42
C ASP A 162 -22.51 -21.88 -0.89
N TYR A 163 -23.63 -21.97 -0.19
CA TYR A 163 -24.80 -21.14 -0.45
C TYR A 163 -24.52 -19.65 -0.21
N TYR A 164 -23.83 -19.27 0.88
CA TYR A 164 -23.49 -17.87 1.16
C TYR A 164 -22.51 -17.29 0.15
N LEU A 165 -21.51 -18.06 -0.29
CA LEU A 165 -20.62 -17.64 -1.37
C LEU A 165 -21.43 -17.32 -2.62
N LYS A 166 -22.35 -18.20 -3.02
CA LYS A 166 -23.15 -18.01 -4.23
C LYS A 166 -24.19 -16.91 -4.06
N SER A 167 -25.13 -17.06 -3.15
CA SER A 167 -26.26 -16.14 -3.00
C SER A 167 -25.83 -14.74 -2.55
N HIS A 168 -24.92 -14.65 -1.58
CA HIS A 168 -24.62 -13.39 -0.91
C HIS A 168 -23.38 -12.71 -1.51
N LEU A 169 -22.23 -13.38 -1.54
CA LEU A 169 -21.00 -12.77 -2.05
C LEU A 169 -21.09 -12.56 -3.58
N PHE A 170 -21.19 -13.64 -4.35
CA PHE A 170 -21.17 -13.55 -5.81
C PHE A 170 -22.50 -13.11 -6.42
N GLY A 171 -23.61 -13.26 -5.68
CA GLY A 171 -24.97 -13.05 -6.17
C GLY A 171 -25.59 -11.73 -5.77
N ASP A 172 -25.22 -11.18 -4.61
CA ASP A 172 -25.78 -9.96 -4.04
C ASP A 172 -24.72 -8.84 -4.08
N ILE A 173 -23.57 -9.02 -3.43
CA ILE A 173 -22.49 -8.00 -3.44
C ILE A 173 -21.98 -7.75 -4.87
N PHE A 174 -21.73 -8.82 -5.64
CA PHE A 174 -21.20 -8.71 -7.00
C PHE A 174 -22.25 -8.29 -8.03
N ALA A 175 -23.54 -8.18 -7.66
CA ALA A 175 -24.57 -7.62 -8.51
C ALA A 175 -24.49 -6.09 -8.62
N GLY A 176 -23.75 -5.43 -7.71
CA GLY A 176 -23.50 -3.99 -7.76
C GLY A 176 -22.76 -3.58 -9.03
N ASP A 177 -23.10 -2.41 -9.56
CA ASP A 177 -22.66 -1.94 -10.89
C ASP A 177 -21.88 -0.62 -10.84
N GLN A 178 -21.40 -0.23 -9.65
CA GLN A 178 -20.51 0.91 -9.43
C GLN A 178 -19.07 0.58 -9.82
N LEU A 179 -18.62 -0.66 -9.59
CA LEU A 179 -17.34 -1.18 -10.06
C LEU A 179 -17.59 -2.15 -11.23
N SER A 180 -16.71 -2.11 -12.23
CA SER A 180 -16.67 -3.16 -13.24
C SER A 180 -16.20 -4.48 -12.61
N ALA A 181 -16.51 -5.61 -13.25
CA ALA A 181 -15.99 -6.92 -12.85
C ALA A 181 -14.45 -6.94 -12.71
N ALA A 182 -13.74 -6.26 -13.60
CA ALA A 182 -12.28 -6.15 -13.57
C ALA A 182 -11.79 -5.31 -12.38
N ASP A 183 -12.35 -4.13 -12.15
CA ASP A 183 -11.97 -3.27 -11.02
C ASP A 183 -12.36 -3.90 -9.67
N ARG A 184 -13.45 -4.68 -9.64
CA ARG A 184 -13.86 -5.44 -8.46
C ARG A 184 -12.76 -6.38 -7.97
N GLU A 185 -12.09 -7.04 -8.91
CA GLU A 185 -10.96 -7.91 -8.61
C GLU A 185 -9.66 -7.15 -8.31
N ILE A 186 -9.44 -5.96 -8.89
CA ILE A 186 -8.34 -5.07 -8.45
C ILE A 186 -8.48 -4.73 -6.97
N VAL A 187 -9.68 -4.35 -6.53
CA VAL A 187 -10.01 -4.08 -5.12
C VAL A 187 -9.78 -5.33 -4.25
N THR A 188 -10.27 -6.49 -4.68
CA THR A 188 -10.11 -7.75 -3.94
C THR A 188 -8.64 -8.18 -3.82
N VAL A 189 -7.88 -8.19 -4.92
CA VAL A 189 -6.45 -8.54 -4.91
C VAL A 189 -5.66 -7.58 -4.04
N ALA A 190 -5.96 -6.28 -4.08
CA ALA A 190 -5.30 -5.29 -3.24
C ALA A 190 -5.56 -5.51 -1.75
N ALA A 191 -6.82 -5.76 -1.37
CA ALA A 191 -7.19 -6.09 0.00
C ALA A 191 -6.49 -7.36 0.51
N LEU A 192 -6.52 -8.45 -0.28
CA LEU A 192 -5.88 -9.71 0.08
C LEU A 192 -4.35 -9.60 0.15
N SER A 193 -3.74 -8.71 -0.66
CA SER A 193 -2.30 -8.44 -0.60
C SER A 193 -1.87 -7.76 0.71
N GLY A 194 -2.81 -7.11 1.41
CA GLY A 194 -2.57 -6.47 2.71
C GLY A 194 -2.82 -7.35 3.93
N LEU A 195 -3.25 -8.61 3.76
CA LEU A 195 -3.69 -9.49 4.84
C LEU A 195 -2.80 -10.73 5.01
N ASP A 196 -2.61 -11.17 6.25
CA ASP A 196 -1.94 -12.44 6.56
C ASP A 196 -2.89 -13.64 6.46
N GLY A 197 -2.32 -14.82 6.19
CA GLY A 197 -3.04 -16.10 6.28
C GLY A 197 -4.03 -16.37 5.13
N VAL A 198 -4.09 -15.50 4.13
CA VAL A 198 -5.04 -15.59 3.00
C VAL A 198 -4.35 -15.86 1.65
N ALA A 199 -3.13 -16.41 1.67
CA ALA A 199 -2.34 -16.66 0.45
C ALA A 199 -3.08 -17.52 -0.60
N PRO A 200 -3.83 -18.59 -0.24
CA PRO A 200 -4.62 -19.34 -1.22
C PRO A 200 -5.68 -18.48 -1.92
N GLN A 201 -6.34 -17.59 -1.18
CA GLN A 201 -7.34 -16.67 -1.71
C GLN A 201 -6.69 -15.61 -2.60
N LEU A 202 -5.56 -15.04 -2.19
CA LEU A 202 -4.81 -14.10 -3.01
C LEU A 202 -4.41 -14.73 -4.35
N ALA A 203 -3.88 -15.95 -4.33
CA ALA A 203 -3.52 -16.67 -5.56
C ALA A 203 -4.75 -16.92 -6.46
N ALA A 204 -5.87 -17.35 -5.87
CA ALA A 204 -7.12 -17.58 -6.60
C ALA A 204 -7.65 -16.29 -7.24
N HIS A 205 -7.68 -15.17 -6.49
CA HIS A 205 -8.18 -13.89 -6.99
C HIS A 205 -7.21 -13.19 -7.95
N LYS A 206 -5.90 -13.45 -7.90
CA LYS A 206 -4.99 -13.01 -8.97
C LYS A 206 -5.34 -13.65 -10.31
N GLN A 207 -5.66 -14.95 -10.31
CA GLN A 207 -6.15 -15.62 -11.51
C GLN A 207 -7.58 -15.16 -11.86
N GLY A 208 -8.43 -14.98 -10.86
CA GLY A 208 -9.80 -14.46 -11.00
C GLY A 208 -9.84 -13.08 -11.66
N ALA A 209 -8.94 -12.19 -11.27
CA ALA A 209 -8.78 -10.87 -11.88
C ALA A 209 -8.55 -10.96 -13.40
N VAL A 210 -7.74 -11.93 -13.85
CA VAL A 210 -7.51 -12.17 -15.28
C VAL A 210 -8.77 -12.70 -15.96
N ASN A 211 -9.47 -13.65 -15.34
CA ASN A 211 -10.72 -14.20 -15.85
C ASN A 211 -11.85 -13.14 -15.94
N MET A 212 -11.76 -12.10 -15.11
CA MET A 212 -12.69 -10.96 -15.07
C MET A 212 -12.28 -9.78 -15.96
N GLY A 213 -11.20 -9.91 -16.73
CA GLY A 213 -10.83 -8.98 -17.80
C GLY A 213 -9.58 -8.12 -17.54
N ASN A 214 -8.87 -8.32 -16.43
CA ASN A 214 -7.57 -7.67 -16.22
C ASN A 214 -6.45 -8.38 -17.00
N LEU A 215 -5.39 -7.66 -17.34
CA LEU A 215 -4.18 -8.27 -17.89
C LEU A 215 -3.37 -8.92 -16.78
N LYS A 216 -2.74 -10.08 -17.03
CA LYS A 216 -1.85 -10.72 -16.04
C LYS A 216 -0.74 -9.77 -15.58
N GLN A 217 -0.11 -9.05 -16.52
CA GLN A 217 0.93 -8.05 -16.23
C GLN A 217 0.41 -6.96 -15.28
N GLN A 218 -0.83 -6.50 -15.46
CA GLN A 218 -1.45 -5.48 -14.62
C GLN A 218 -1.69 -5.97 -13.19
N VAL A 219 -2.06 -7.23 -13.02
CA VAL A 219 -2.24 -7.84 -11.69
C VAL A 219 -0.90 -8.03 -10.97
N ASP A 220 0.16 -8.40 -11.69
CA ASP A 220 1.50 -8.51 -11.12
C ASP A 220 2.10 -7.11 -10.80
N GLU A 221 1.85 -6.12 -11.66
CA GLU A 221 2.19 -4.71 -11.43
C GLU A 221 1.48 -4.19 -10.17
N LEU A 222 0.22 -4.57 -9.95
CA LEU A 222 -0.58 -4.16 -8.78
C LEU A 222 0.06 -4.61 -7.47
N CYS A 223 0.36 -5.90 -7.34
CA CYS A 223 0.99 -6.42 -6.13
C CYS A 223 2.36 -5.78 -5.89
N THR A 224 3.14 -5.60 -6.95
CA THR A 224 4.46 -4.96 -6.89
C THR A 224 4.31 -3.51 -6.44
N TRP A 225 3.42 -2.74 -7.05
CA TRP A 225 3.17 -1.34 -6.71
C TRP A 225 2.69 -1.19 -5.26
N LEU A 226 1.75 -2.02 -4.79
CA LEU A 226 1.28 -1.98 -3.41
C LEU A 226 2.40 -2.26 -2.40
N CYS A 227 3.32 -3.17 -2.72
CA CYS A 227 4.51 -3.44 -1.91
C CYS A 227 5.47 -2.25 -1.94
N ASN A 228 5.63 -1.65 -3.12
CA ASN A 228 6.58 -0.57 -3.37
C ASN A 228 6.23 0.72 -2.67
N GLU A 229 4.94 1.06 -2.64
CA GLU A 229 4.39 2.16 -1.86
C GLU A 229 4.15 1.77 -0.37
N GLY A 230 4.45 0.51 -0.03
CA GLY A 230 4.20 -0.21 1.24
C GLY A 230 2.82 -0.06 1.83
N TYR A 231 1.81 -0.15 0.97
CA TYR A 231 0.46 -0.52 1.39
C TYR A 231 0.42 -1.95 1.94
N THR A 232 1.31 -2.85 1.51
CA THR A 232 1.35 -4.24 2.01
C THR A 232 2.27 -4.47 3.21
N LEU A 233 2.81 -3.42 3.85
CA LEU A 233 3.63 -3.59 5.05
C LEU A 233 2.75 -4.04 6.22
N ASN A 234 2.55 -5.35 6.35
CA ASN A 234 1.82 -5.94 7.45
C ASN A 234 2.80 -6.34 8.56
N THR A 235 2.76 -5.62 9.68
CA THR A 235 3.69 -5.78 10.78
C THR A 235 2.96 -5.57 12.10
N LYS A 236 3.21 -6.47 13.07
CA LYS A 236 2.69 -6.35 14.43
C LYS A 236 3.50 -5.36 15.27
N TRP A 237 4.58 -4.81 14.72
CA TRP A 237 5.46 -3.88 15.41
C TRP A 237 4.95 -2.44 15.25
N PRO A 238 4.87 -1.67 16.35
CA PRO A 238 4.29 -0.33 16.32
C PRO A 238 5.12 0.60 15.43
N LYS A 239 4.47 1.35 14.54
CA LYS A 239 5.14 2.34 13.69
C LYS A 239 5.81 3.45 14.51
N GLY A 240 5.14 3.91 15.56
CA GLY A 240 5.61 4.99 16.43
C GLY A 240 5.28 6.39 15.91
N GLU A 241 5.83 7.39 16.60
CA GLU A 241 5.69 8.81 16.27
C GLU A 241 6.80 9.26 15.31
N PRO A 242 6.67 10.42 14.64
CA PRO A 242 7.74 10.97 13.81
C PRO A 242 9.07 10.99 14.56
N ASN A 243 10.12 10.48 13.92
CA ASN A 243 11.40 10.25 14.57
C ASN A 243 12.01 11.60 15.04
N PRO A 244 12.27 11.79 16.35
CA PRO A 244 12.84 13.05 16.86
C PRO A 244 14.23 13.37 16.30
N TYR A 245 14.90 12.38 15.71
CA TYR A 245 16.19 12.52 15.03
C TYR A 245 16.06 12.78 13.53
N GLY A 246 14.86 13.08 13.01
CA GLY A 246 14.56 13.20 11.57
C GLY A 246 15.48 14.13 10.77
N LYS A 247 16.13 15.12 11.41
CA LYS A 247 17.17 15.96 10.76
C LYS A 247 18.41 15.20 10.27
N TYR A 248 18.63 13.98 10.75
CA TYR A 248 19.71 13.07 10.32
C TYR A 248 19.21 11.98 9.37
N PHE A 249 18.04 12.19 8.75
CA PHE A 249 17.45 11.26 7.79
C PHE A 249 17.17 12.00 6.49
N ILE A 250 17.34 11.28 5.38
CA ILE A 250 16.76 11.65 4.09
C ILE A 250 15.44 10.88 3.99
N GLY A 251 14.32 11.59 3.79
CA GLY A 251 12.98 11.02 3.84
C GLY A 251 12.40 10.96 5.27
N GLN A 252 11.23 10.33 5.42
CA GLN A 252 10.50 10.28 6.68
C GLN A 252 10.71 8.94 7.42
N SER A 253 11.05 9.04 8.70
CA SER A 253 11.11 7.90 9.62
C SER A 253 10.27 8.11 10.88
N TYR A 254 9.97 7.01 11.56
CA TYR A 254 9.18 6.95 12.79
C TYR A 254 9.88 6.08 13.83
N LEU A 255 9.63 6.36 15.11
CA LEU A 255 10.28 5.71 16.24
C LEU A 255 9.25 5.29 17.28
N ALA A 256 9.26 4.02 17.67
CA ALA A 256 8.45 3.48 18.76
C ALA A 256 9.35 2.82 19.80
N ASP A 257 9.12 3.11 21.09
CA ASP A 257 9.66 2.30 22.18
C ASP A 257 8.83 1.01 22.30
N VAL A 258 9.48 -0.16 22.22
CA VAL A 258 8.81 -1.46 22.37
C VAL A 258 9.12 -2.11 23.73
N GLY A 259 9.76 -1.39 24.64
CA GLY A 259 10.12 -1.81 25.99
C GLY A 259 11.51 -2.44 26.08
N GLY A 260 12.07 -2.45 27.30
CA GLY A 260 13.35 -3.11 27.59
C GLY A 260 14.57 -2.46 26.92
N GLY A 261 14.48 -1.19 26.52
CA GLY A 261 15.56 -0.48 25.82
C GLY A 261 15.65 -0.82 24.32
N VAL A 262 14.63 -1.48 23.77
CA VAL A 262 14.53 -1.80 22.34
C VAL A 262 13.61 -0.79 21.67
N MET A 263 14.06 -0.26 20.53
CA MET A 263 13.28 0.68 19.71
C MET A 263 12.92 0.01 18.38
N ASN A 264 11.69 0.22 17.88
CA ASN A 264 11.34 -0.06 16.50
C ASN A 264 11.48 1.21 15.66
N VAL A 265 12.27 1.15 14.59
CA VAL A 265 12.44 2.25 13.63
C VAL A 265 11.72 1.89 12.35
N THR A 266 10.80 2.75 11.90
CA THR A 266 10.08 2.57 10.64
C THR A 266 10.56 3.59 9.61
N PHE A 267 10.90 3.13 8.41
CA PHE A 267 11.33 3.94 7.28
C PHE A 267 10.29 3.89 6.18
N GLU A 268 9.93 5.06 5.64
CA GLU A 268 9.26 5.14 4.34
C GLU A 268 10.18 4.66 3.20
N PRO A 269 9.64 4.28 2.02
CA PRO A 269 10.45 3.94 0.87
C PRO A 269 11.47 5.04 0.56
N CYS A 270 12.67 4.64 0.16
CA CYS A 270 13.83 5.53 -0.02
C CYS A 270 14.37 6.22 1.24
N CYS A 271 13.70 6.14 2.39
CA CYS A 271 14.16 6.78 3.61
C CYS A 271 15.41 6.08 4.16
N ARG A 272 16.41 6.86 4.56
CA ARG A 272 17.67 6.36 5.12
C ARG A 272 18.24 7.35 6.11
N ASN A 273 18.95 6.85 7.11
CA ASN A 273 19.71 7.72 8.00
C ASN A 273 21.02 8.16 7.35
N ASN A 274 21.60 9.23 7.89
CA ASN A 274 22.95 9.65 7.57
C ASN A 274 23.95 8.56 7.99
N TRP A 275 25.14 8.64 7.40
CA TRP A 275 26.27 7.91 7.95
C TRP A 275 26.46 8.28 9.42
N HIS A 276 26.75 7.29 10.27
CA HIS A 276 26.97 7.51 11.69
C HIS A 276 27.86 6.43 12.31
N ILE A 277 28.36 6.74 13.49
CA ILE A 277 29.25 5.89 14.28
C ILE A 277 28.68 5.75 15.68
N HIS A 278 28.69 4.51 16.20
CA HIS A 278 28.43 4.22 17.60
C HIS A 278 29.76 4.04 18.33
N HIS A 279 30.08 4.94 19.25
CA HIS A 279 31.32 4.87 20.03
C HIS A 279 31.13 4.00 21.27
N LYS A 280 32.08 3.08 21.50
CA LYS A 280 32.15 2.21 22.68
C LYS A 280 30.87 1.41 23.00
N GLN A 281 30.09 1.10 21.97
CA GLN A 281 28.88 0.27 22.08
C GLN A 281 28.61 -0.42 20.74
N VAL A 282 28.03 -1.62 20.81
CA VAL A 282 27.61 -2.38 19.63
C VAL A 282 26.12 -2.12 19.40
N GLN A 283 25.74 -1.74 18.19
CA GLN A 283 24.33 -1.66 17.81
C GLN A 283 23.88 -2.99 17.24
N VAL A 284 22.71 -3.47 17.63
CA VAL A 284 22.09 -4.66 17.05
C VAL A 284 20.83 -4.22 16.29
N LEU A 285 20.76 -4.57 15.02
CA LEU A 285 19.61 -4.35 14.15
C LEU A 285 18.93 -5.70 13.87
N ILE A 286 17.62 -5.77 14.02
CA ILE A 286 16.82 -6.96 13.68
C ILE A 286 15.72 -6.52 12.73
N CYS A 287 15.80 -6.89 11.46
CA CYS A 287 14.74 -6.60 10.51
C CYS A 287 13.48 -7.39 10.88
N VAL A 288 12.35 -6.69 10.99
CA VAL A 288 11.07 -7.28 11.38
C VAL A 288 9.96 -7.13 10.36
N ALA A 289 10.06 -6.16 9.43
CA ALA A 289 9.12 -6.03 8.33
C ALA A 289 9.74 -5.29 7.14
N GLY A 290 9.25 -5.59 5.94
CA GLY A 290 9.65 -4.88 4.71
C GLY A 290 11.06 -5.23 4.22
N ARG A 291 11.64 -4.37 3.36
CA ARG A 291 13.00 -4.56 2.83
C ARG A 291 13.86 -3.30 3.01
N GLY A 292 15.07 -3.48 3.50
CA GLY A 292 16.02 -2.41 3.74
C GLY A 292 17.44 -2.72 3.28
N TRP A 293 18.30 -1.73 3.48
CA TRP A 293 19.74 -1.80 3.29
C TRP A 293 20.43 -1.51 4.61
N TYR A 294 21.56 -2.18 4.82
CA TYR A 294 22.60 -1.81 5.76
C TYR A 294 23.92 -1.70 4.99
N GLN A 295 24.75 -0.72 5.31
CA GLN A 295 26.06 -0.61 4.67
C GLN A 295 27.09 -0.01 5.62
N GLU A 296 28.25 -0.66 5.70
CA GLU A 296 29.45 -0.11 6.32
C GLU A 296 30.26 0.72 5.32
N TRP A 297 30.96 1.74 5.81
CA TRP A 297 31.78 2.61 4.99
C TRP A 297 32.83 1.81 4.20
N GLY A 298 32.85 2.01 2.89
CA GLY A 298 33.78 1.31 1.98
C GLY A 298 33.47 -0.17 1.72
N LYS A 299 32.36 -0.71 2.26
CA LYS A 299 31.91 -2.09 1.99
C LYS A 299 30.69 -2.14 1.09
N ALA A 300 30.41 -3.33 0.56
CA ALA A 300 29.18 -3.58 -0.18
C ALA A 300 27.96 -3.49 0.75
N PRO A 301 26.82 -3.01 0.26
CA PRO A 301 25.57 -2.99 1.00
C PRO A 301 25.05 -4.42 1.20
N VAL A 302 24.38 -4.62 2.33
CA VAL A 302 23.75 -5.87 2.75
C VAL A 302 22.25 -5.66 2.76
N GLU A 303 21.52 -6.53 2.06
CA GLU A 303 20.06 -6.52 2.07
C GLU A 303 19.53 -6.99 3.44
N MET A 304 18.48 -6.31 3.91
CA MET A 304 17.78 -6.66 5.15
C MET A 304 16.33 -7.03 4.84
N THR A 305 15.97 -8.29 5.09
CA THR A 305 14.60 -8.83 5.06
C THR A 305 14.21 -9.37 6.44
N PRO A 306 12.92 -9.59 6.76
CA PRO A 306 12.50 -10.03 8.09
C PRO A 306 13.26 -11.27 8.57
N GLY A 307 13.82 -11.20 9.77
CA GLY A 307 14.71 -12.22 10.34
C GLY A 307 16.21 -11.95 10.14
N THR A 308 16.59 -10.97 9.31
CA THR A 308 17.99 -10.53 9.19
C THR A 308 18.44 -9.85 10.48
N VAL A 309 19.58 -10.28 11.03
CA VAL A 309 20.20 -9.71 12.23
C VAL A 309 21.60 -9.20 11.91
N ILE A 310 21.88 -7.95 12.25
CA ILE A 310 23.18 -7.31 12.05
C ILE A 310 23.66 -6.75 13.38
N ALA A 311 24.83 -7.18 13.85
CA ALA A 311 25.50 -6.59 14.99
C ALA A 311 26.62 -5.68 14.47
N VAL A 312 26.41 -4.37 14.54
CA VAL A 312 27.33 -3.35 14.08
C VAL A 312 28.38 -3.09 15.17
N PRO A 313 29.66 -3.41 14.93
CA PRO A 313 30.70 -3.19 15.92
C PRO A 313 30.86 -1.70 16.28
N ALA A 314 31.34 -1.44 17.48
CA ALA A 314 31.72 -0.09 17.89
C ALA A 314 32.74 0.50 16.88
N GLU A 315 32.71 1.83 16.73
CA GLU A 315 33.60 2.60 15.85
C GLU A 315 33.38 2.38 14.34
N VAL A 316 32.43 1.54 13.93
CA VAL A 316 32.12 1.30 12.51
C VAL A 316 31.18 2.38 12.00
N LYS A 317 31.65 3.15 11.01
CA LYS A 317 30.82 4.09 10.26
C LYS A 317 29.88 3.33 9.32
N HIS A 318 28.58 3.53 9.46
CA HIS A 318 27.57 2.81 8.70
C HIS A 318 26.30 3.65 8.47
N TRP A 319 25.43 3.19 7.58
CA TRP A 319 24.06 3.66 7.44
C TRP A 319 23.10 2.49 7.27
N HIS A 320 21.82 2.74 7.47
CA HIS A 320 20.75 1.81 7.13
C HIS A 320 19.45 2.54 6.79
N GLY A 321 18.59 1.89 6.01
CA GLY A 321 17.37 2.51 5.52
C GLY A 321 16.51 1.57 4.67
N ALA A 322 15.39 2.07 4.21
CA ALA A 322 14.50 1.38 3.29
C ALA A 322 15.13 1.20 1.90
N GLN A 323 14.68 0.15 1.19
CA GLN A 323 14.90 0.07 -0.25
C GLN A 323 14.09 1.13 -1.00
N LYS A 324 14.37 1.30 -2.30
CA LYS A 324 13.70 2.30 -3.15
C LYS A 324 12.19 2.14 -3.18
N ASP A 325 11.75 0.90 -2.98
CA ASP A 325 10.42 0.43 -3.26
C ASP A 325 9.97 -0.53 -2.14
N SER A 326 10.27 -0.17 -0.89
CA SER A 326 9.75 -0.92 0.24
C SER A 326 9.78 -0.05 1.47
N TRP A 327 8.73 -0.13 2.28
CA TRP A 327 8.88 0.29 3.67
C TRP A 327 9.81 -0.67 4.39
N PHE A 328 10.40 -0.23 5.48
CA PHE A 328 11.33 -1.04 6.26
C PHE A 328 11.13 -0.80 7.74
N GLN A 329 11.08 -1.89 8.52
CA GLN A 329 11.13 -1.84 9.97
C GLN A 329 12.23 -2.73 10.50
N HIS A 330 12.98 -2.19 11.44
CA HIS A 330 13.88 -2.99 12.27
C HIS A 330 13.76 -2.58 13.73
N LEU A 331 13.96 -3.57 14.60
CA LEU A 331 14.27 -3.32 15.99
C LEU A 331 15.74 -2.93 16.13
N THR A 332 16.03 -2.09 17.10
CA THR A 332 17.40 -1.70 17.45
C THR A 332 17.56 -1.59 18.94
N TYR A 333 18.72 -2.05 19.43
CA TYR A 333 19.20 -1.82 20.80
C TYR A 333 20.72 -1.83 20.81
N HIS A 334 21.32 -1.34 21.89
CA HIS A 334 22.77 -1.35 22.08
C HIS A 334 23.18 -2.41 23.10
N LYS A 335 24.30 -3.08 22.85
CA LYS A 335 24.94 -4.03 23.78
C LYS A 335 26.41 -3.68 23.96
N ASP A 336 27.03 -4.30 24.96
CA ASP A 336 28.44 -4.06 25.31
C ASP A 336 28.77 -2.57 25.53
N VAL A 337 27.83 -1.84 26.13
CA VAL A 337 27.91 -0.39 26.34
C VAL A 337 28.94 -0.09 27.44
N GLN A 338 29.97 0.68 27.10
CA GLN A 338 31.02 1.09 28.05
C GLN A 338 30.86 2.56 28.49
N GLU A 339 31.63 2.96 29.51
CA GLU A 339 31.61 4.33 30.02
C GLU A 339 32.02 5.35 28.93
N GLY A 340 31.17 6.38 28.77
CA GLY A 340 31.30 7.40 27.75
C GLY A 340 30.88 6.95 26.34
N ALA A 341 30.05 5.92 26.21
CA ALA A 341 29.42 5.55 24.94
C ALA A 341 28.54 6.68 24.38
N GLY A 342 28.47 6.77 23.06
CA GLY A 342 27.74 7.84 22.37
C GLY A 342 27.58 7.60 20.88
N ASN A 343 26.88 8.52 20.21
CA ASN A 343 26.60 8.45 18.79
C ASN A 343 27.19 9.69 18.10
N GLU A 344 27.94 9.47 17.03
CA GLU A 344 28.41 10.53 16.12
C GLU A 344 27.61 10.45 14.82
N TRP A 345 26.88 11.52 14.50
CA TRP A 345 26.21 11.68 13.21
C TRP A 345 27.17 12.34 12.22
N CYS A 346 27.36 11.71 11.07
CA CYS A 346 28.24 12.19 10.00
C CYS A 346 27.40 12.76 8.83
N GLU A 347 27.96 12.72 7.63
CA GLU A 347 27.36 13.25 6.41
C GLU A 347 26.14 12.42 5.91
N PRO A 348 25.21 13.05 5.17
CA PRO A 348 24.14 12.33 4.48
C PRO A 348 24.66 11.31 3.47
N VAL A 349 23.90 10.23 3.27
CA VAL A 349 24.17 9.24 2.23
C VAL A 349 23.75 9.81 0.87
N ASP A 350 24.71 10.07 -0.01
CA ASP A 350 24.43 10.59 -1.34
C ASP A 350 23.63 9.57 -2.21
N ASP A 351 22.93 10.09 -3.22
CA ASP A 351 22.09 9.27 -4.10
C ASP A 351 22.89 8.24 -4.90
N ALA A 352 24.16 8.53 -5.23
CA ALA A 352 25.00 7.60 -5.98
C ALA A 352 25.31 6.34 -5.16
N THR A 353 25.70 6.53 -3.90
CA THR A 353 25.95 5.46 -2.93
C THR A 353 24.68 4.66 -2.65
N TYR A 354 23.56 5.35 -2.44
CA TYR A 354 22.27 4.71 -2.23
C TYR A 354 21.83 3.87 -3.44
N ASN A 355 21.89 4.43 -4.65
CA ASN A 355 21.45 3.76 -5.88
C ASN A 355 22.38 2.60 -6.30
N ALA A 356 23.67 2.66 -5.98
CA ALA A 356 24.60 1.54 -6.21
C ALA A 356 24.18 0.28 -5.44
N SER A 357 23.46 0.46 -4.32
CA SER A 357 22.89 -0.64 -3.54
C SER A 357 21.71 -1.31 -4.24
N SER A 358 20.98 -0.57 -5.08
CA SER A 358 19.75 -1.04 -5.72
C SER A 358 19.97 -1.81 -7.03
N TYR A 359 21.15 -1.68 -7.65
CA TYR A 359 21.41 -2.19 -9.01
C TYR A 359 21.76 -3.68 -9.09
N ARG A 360 22.10 -4.33 -7.98
CA ARG A 360 22.57 -5.73 -7.98
C ARG A 360 21.45 -6.79 -7.95
N HIS A 361 20.19 -6.41 -7.72
CA HIS A 361 19.08 -7.37 -7.61
C HIS A 361 18.49 -7.82 -8.97
N HIS A 362 18.87 -7.20 -10.08
CA HIS A 362 18.33 -7.51 -11.42
C HIS A 362 19.19 -8.45 -12.26
N HIS A 363 20.28 -9.02 -11.72
CA HIS A 363 21.25 -9.79 -12.51
C HIS A 363 21.68 -11.16 -11.98
N ASP A 364 21.04 -11.70 -10.95
CA ASP A 364 21.28 -13.08 -10.48
C ASP A 364 20.07 -13.99 -10.69
#